data_AF-A0A6B2LKA1-F1
#
_entry.id   AF-A0A6B2LKA1-F1
#
_cell.length_a   1.000
_cell.length_b   1.000
_cell.length_c   1.000
_cell.angle_alpha   90.00
_cell.angle_beta   90.00
_cell.angle_gamma   90.00
#
_symmetry.space_group_name_H-M   'P 1'
#
loop_
_entity.id
_entity.type
_entity.pdbx_description
1 polymer ?
#
loop_
_entity_poly.entity_id
_entity_poly.type
_entity_poly.pdbx_seq_one_letter_code
_entity_poly.pdbx_strand_id
1 'polypeptide(L)'
;MSQIDPFVSEILFSTSHVVIYQLDTETNKWNYKGVKGPLFVIKRKRAPFYMFVVLNRIQIETLLEPISCNMTIENNDSIVSYMNEGGLVHGIWFYESLQIKDNFFYTIGRIVRKLASLQNRNDQIVNPTNSPRPISVPRESPPSLPPALPRTNSVPHDLPSTRDKPQPNVPHSL
;
A
#
# COMPACT_ATOMS: atom_id res chain seq x y z
N MET A 1 -18.77 -7.39 16.56
CA MET A 1 -18.67 -7.43 15.09
C MET A 1 -19.99 -7.76 14.40
N SER A 2 -20.74 -8.79 14.80
CA SER A 2 -22.01 -9.14 14.11
C SER A 2 -23.10 -8.07 14.15
N GLN A 3 -23.08 -7.17 15.15
CA GLN A 3 -23.97 -5.99 15.21
C GLN A 3 -23.58 -4.88 14.21
N ILE A 4 -22.32 -4.85 13.78
CA ILE A 4 -21.81 -3.84 12.84
C ILE A 4 -21.93 -4.34 11.40
N ASP A 5 -21.65 -5.63 11.19
CA ASP A 5 -21.76 -6.27 9.89
C ASP A 5 -22.24 -7.73 10.05
N PRO A 6 -23.49 -8.04 9.68
CA PRO A 6 -24.05 -9.38 9.85
C PRO A 6 -23.41 -10.41 8.90
N PHE A 7 -22.60 -9.96 7.93
CA PHE A 7 -21.93 -10.85 6.98
C PHE A 7 -20.54 -11.27 7.42
N VAL A 8 -20.06 -10.84 8.60
CA VAL A 8 -18.81 -11.32 9.17
C VAL A 8 -18.89 -12.84 9.35
N SER A 9 -17.94 -13.55 8.73
CA SER A 9 -17.77 -14.99 8.90
C SER A 9 -16.64 -15.34 9.86
N GLU A 10 -15.59 -14.51 9.92
CA GLU A 10 -14.35 -14.84 10.64
C GLU A 10 -13.60 -13.55 11.01
N ILE A 11 -12.92 -13.54 12.17
CA ILE A 11 -11.95 -12.51 12.56
C ILE A 11 -10.56 -13.10 12.34
N LEU A 12 -9.77 -12.47 11.48
CA LEU A 12 -8.45 -12.94 11.06
C LEU A 12 -7.31 -12.34 11.90
N PHE A 13 -7.55 -11.17 12.49
CA PHE A 13 -6.60 -10.45 13.34
C PHE A 13 -7.36 -9.43 14.20
N SER A 14 -6.85 -9.12 15.40
CA SER A 14 -7.35 -8.04 16.25
C SER A 14 -6.25 -7.41 17.08
N THR A 15 -6.37 -6.11 17.35
CA THR A 15 -5.53 -5.35 18.30
C THR A 15 -6.39 -4.33 19.06
N SER A 16 -5.99 -3.97 20.28
CA SER A 16 -6.83 -3.18 21.19
C SER A 16 -6.85 -1.68 20.89
N HIS A 17 -5.78 -1.13 20.30
CA HIS A 17 -5.66 0.31 20.11
C HIS A 17 -4.74 0.69 18.94
N VAL A 18 -5.34 1.32 17.93
CA VAL A 18 -4.66 1.99 16.83
C VAL A 18 -5.13 3.43 16.68
N VAL A 19 -4.35 4.23 15.96
CA VAL A 19 -4.70 5.60 15.55
C VAL A 19 -4.52 5.71 14.04
N ILE A 20 -5.50 6.32 13.38
CA ILE A 20 -5.49 6.47 11.91
C ILE A 20 -5.10 7.89 11.52
N TYR A 21 -4.15 7.97 10.59
CA TYR A 21 -3.67 9.17 9.96
C TYR A 21 -3.93 9.12 8.45
N GLN A 22 -3.94 10.28 7.81
CA GLN A 22 -3.92 10.43 6.36
C GLN A 22 -2.71 11.25 5.98
N LEU A 23 -2.00 10.85 4.93
CA LEU A 23 -0.94 11.65 4.36
C LEU A 23 -1.55 12.78 3.53
N ASP A 24 -1.17 14.00 3.83
CA ASP A 24 -1.35 15.13 2.93
C ASP A 24 -0.23 15.09 1.90
N THR A 25 -0.59 14.85 0.65
CA THR A 25 0.36 14.70 -0.46
C THR A 25 0.99 16.02 -0.90
N GLU A 26 0.37 17.17 -0.58
CA GLU A 26 0.92 18.48 -0.91
C GLU A 26 2.00 18.88 0.09
N THR A 27 1.76 18.64 1.38
CA THR A 27 2.68 19.02 2.45
C THR A 27 3.61 17.90 2.91
N ASN A 28 3.37 16.66 2.45
CA ASN A 28 4.03 15.43 2.88
C ASN A 28 4.00 15.24 4.41
N LYS A 29 2.85 15.56 5.03
CA LYS A 29 2.63 15.47 6.48
C LYS A 29 1.49 14.53 6.83
N TRP A 30 1.64 13.84 7.95
CA TRP A 30 0.60 12.98 8.51
C TRP A 30 -0.39 13.80 9.33
N ASN A 31 -1.66 13.78 8.93
CA ASN A 31 -2.76 14.43 9.63
C ASN A 31 -3.63 13.39 10.35
N TYR A 32 -3.95 13.64 11.62
CA TYR A 32 -4.83 12.77 12.38
C TYR A 32 -6.25 12.79 11.79
N LYS A 33 -6.84 11.61 11.54
CA LYS A 33 -8.18 11.50 10.93
C LYS A 33 -9.35 11.55 11.92
N GLY A 34 -9.11 11.72 13.21
CA GLY A 34 -10.21 11.61 14.19
C GLY A 34 -10.61 10.18 14.55
N VAL A 35 -9.89 9.17 14.06
CA VAL A 35 -10.21 7.75 14.27
C VAL A 35 -9.16 7.08 15.14
N LYS A 36 -9.56 6.58 16.31
CA LYS A 36 -8.74 5.70 17.16
C LYS A 36 -9.59 4.68 17.91
N GLY A 37 -9.05 3.50 18.13
CA GLY A 37 -9.75 2.42 18.85
C GLY A 37 -9.26 1.03 18.47
N PRO A 38 -10.01 -0.03 18.82
CA PRO A 38 -9.63 -1.38 18.46
C PRO A 38 -9.77 -1.60 16.95
N LEU A 39 -8.83 -2.37 16.39
CA LEU A 39 -8.82 -2.77 14.98
C LEU A 39 -9.11 -4.26 14.86
N PHE A 40 -9.90 -4.62 13.85
CA PHE A 40 -10.21 -5.99 13.49
C PHE A 40 -10.00 -6.19 11.99
N VAL A 41 -9.31 -7.25 11.58
CA VAL A 41 -9.33 -7.73 10.20
C VAL A 41 -10.37 -8.84 10.11
N ILE A 42 -11.30 -8.72 9.18
CA ILE A 42 -12.45 -9.62 9.06
C ILE A 42 -12.55 -10.23 7.67
N LYS A 43 -13.10 -11.45 7.64
CA LYS A 43 -13.60 -12.11 6.44
C LYS A 43 -15.13 -12.03 6.45
N ARG A 44 -15.72 -11.77 5.29
CA ARG A 44 -17.15 -11.69 5.08
C ARG A 44 -17.66 -12.80 4.15
N LYS A 45 -18.96 -13.05 4.23
CA LYS A 45 -19.70 -13.95 3.33
C LYS A 45 -20.04 -13.33 1.97
N ARG A 46 -19.89 -12.01 1.81
CA ARG A 46 -20.17 -11.24 0.58
C ARG A 46 -19.12 -10.17 0.34
N ALA A 47 -19.04 -9.66 -0.89
CA ALA A 47 -18.13 -8.57 -1.24
C ALA A 47 -18.39 -7.27 -0.44
N PRO A 48 -17.34 -6.49 -0.12
CA PRO A 48 -15.92 -6.86 -0.16
C PRO A 48 -15.59 -8.00 0.82
N PHE A 49 -15.02 -9.11 0.35
CA PHE A 49 -14.86 -10.34 1.15
C PHE A 49 -13.88 -10.22 2.32
N TYR A 50 -13.01 -9.21 2.28
CA TYR A 50 -12.06 -8.90 3.33
C TYR A 50 -12.12 -7.40 3.60
N MET A 51 -12.13 -7.04 4.88
CA MET A 51 -12.07 -5.66 5.33
C MET A 51 -11.24 -5.60 6.60
N PHE A 52 -10.73 -4.43 6.95
CA PHE A 52 -10.42 -4.14 8.33
C PHE A 52 -11.31 -3.01 8.84
N VAL A 53 -11.55 -3.05 10.16
CA VAL A 53 -12.52 -2.22 10.83
C VAL A 53 -11.87 -1.60 12.04
N VAL A 54 -12.02 -0.28 12.21
CA VAL A 54 -11.58 0.43 13.41
C VAL A 54 -12.80 1.00 14.11
N LEU A 55 -13.11 0.45 15.27
CA LEU A 55 -14.23 0.96 16.07
C LEU A 55 -13.78 2.25 16.73
N ASN A 56 -14.27 3.37 16.24
CA ASN A 56 -13.85 4.67 16.76
C ASN A 56 -14.37 4.84 18.19
N ARG A 57 -13.47 5.14 19.12
CA ARG A 57 -13.82 5.44 20.52
C ARG A 57 -14.15 6.92 20.74
N ILE A 58 -13.85 7.78 19.77
CA ILE A 58 -14.05 9.24 19.88
C ILE A 58 -15.35 9.69 19.21
N GLN A 59 -15.65 9.16 18.03
CA GLN A 59 -16.87 9.48 17.29
C GLN A 59 -17.65 8.20 17.02
N ILE A 60 -18.94 8.33 16.67
CA ILE A 60 -19.83 7.21 16.38
C ILE A 60 -19.41 6.48 15.09
N GLU A 61 -18.72 7.16 14.19
CA GLU A 61 -18.35 6.62 12.88
C GLU A 61 -17.19 5.63 12.98
N THR A 62 -17.49 4.38 12.63
CA THR A 62 -16.52 3.31 12.49
C THR A 62 -15.84 3.38 11.12
N LEU A 63 -14.52 3.25 11.07
CA LEU A 63 -13.81 3.11 9.80
C LEU A 63 -14.03 1.69 9.27
N LEU A 64 -14.58 1.58 8.06
CA LEU A 64 -14.72 0.33 7.31
C LEU A 64 -13.86 0.41 6.07
N GLU A 65 -12.71 -0.28 6.07
CA GLU A 65 -11.77 -0.24 4.96
C GLU A 65 -11.78 -1.58 4.20
N PRO A 66 -12.29 -1.61 2.95
CA PRO A 66 -12.17 -2.77 2.07
C PRO A 66 -10.72 -3.13 1.79
N ILE A 67 -10.40 -4.43 1.80
CA ILE A 67 -9.10 -4.93 1.36
C ILE A 67 -9.26 -5.46 -0.05
N SER A 68 -8.58 -4.81 -1.00
CA SER A 68 -8.59 -5.14 -2.42
C SER A 68 -7.27 -5.78 -2.85
N CYS A 69 -7.22 -6.31 -4.07
CA CYS A 69 -6.00 -6.86 -4.67
C CYS A 69 -4.98 -5.78 -5.08
N ASN A 70 -5.42 -4.54 -5.29
CA ASN A 70 -4.60 -3.40 -5.69
C ASN A 70 -4.17 -2.52 -4.50
N MET A 71 -4.60 -2.85 -3.27
CA MET A 71 -4.14 -2.17 -2.07
C MET A 71 -2.63 -2.35 -1.92
N THR A 72 -1.90 -1.23 -1.88
CA THR A 72 -0.48 -1.21 -1.53
C THR A 72 -0.36 -1.02 -0.02
N ILE A 73 0.60 -1.72 0.59
CA ILE A 73 0.86 -1.64 2.03
C ILE A 73 2.36 -1.65 2.27
N GLU A 74 2.82 -0.76 3.16
CA GLU A 74 4.22 -0.64 3.55
C GLU A 74 4.35 -0.65 5.07
N ASN A 75 5.48 -1.15 5.56
CA ASN A 75 5.78 -1.23 6.99
C ASN A 75 7.03 -0.41 7.28
N ASN A 76 6.85 0.75 7.91
CA ASN A 76 7.94 1.63 8.32
C ASN A 76 8.12 1.53 9.85
N ASP A 77 9.19 2.11 10.40
CA ASP A 77 9.59 1.93 11.80
C ASP A 77 8.44 2.10 12.81
N SER A 78 7.60 3.12 12.64
CA SER A 78 6.51 3.45 13.57
C SER A 78 5.09 3.28 13.02
N ILE A 79 4.91 3.08 11.71
CA ILE A 79 3.60 3.13 11.06
C ILE A 79 3.48 2.07 9.95
N VAL A 80 2.28 1.50 9.81
CA VAL A 80 1.90 0.73 8.61
C VAL A 80 1.09 1.66 7.73
N SER A 81 1.58 1.96 6.54
CA SER A 81 0.87 2.78 5.55
C SER A 81 0.16 1.90 4.53
N TYR A 82 -0.99 2.36 4.05
CA TYR A 82 -1.70 1.72 2.95
C TYR A 82 -2.33 2.77 2.03
N MET A 83 -2.47 2.44 0.75
CA MET A 83 -3.26 3.22 -0.20
C MET A 83 -4.61 2.54 -0.41
N ASN A 84 -5.70 3.28 -0.24
CA ASN A 84 -7.04 2.76 -0.51
C ASN A 84 -7.41 2.87 -2.00
N GLU A 85 -8.58 2.33 -2.36
CA GLU A 85 -9.08 2.39 -3.75
C GLU A 85 -9.32 3.82 -4.26
N GLY A 86 -9.48 4.79 -3.35
CA GLY A 86 -9.57 6.21 -3.69
C GLY A 86 -8.22 6.90 -3.94
N GLY A 87 -7.11 6.16 -3.86
CA GLY A 87 -5.76 6.71 -4.02
C GLY A 87 -5.24 7.50 -2.82
N LEU A 88 -5.98 7.52 -1.71
CA LEU A 88 -5.55 8.20 -0.49
C LEU A 88 -4.61 7.30 0.31
N VAL A 89 -3.50 7.87 0.76
CA VAL A 89 -2.53 7.18 1.61
C VAL A 89 -2.89 7.40 3.07
N HIS A 90 -3.16 6.32 3.78
CA HIS A 90 -3.45 6.31 5.20
C HIS A 90 -2.31 5.64 5.97
N GLY A 91 -2.21 5.97 7.24
CA GLY A 91 -1.21 5.45 8.16
C GLY A 91 -1.88 4.92 9.42
N ILE A 92 -1.47 3.74 9.86
CA ILE A 92 -1.95 3.09 11.08
C ILE A 92 -0.80 3.05 12.07
N TRP A 93 -0.95 3.81 13.15
CA TRP A 93 -0.03 3.78 14.27
C TRP A 93 -0.58 2.85 15.36
N PHE A 94 0.28 1.97 15.88
CA PHE A 94 -0.07 0.96 16.87
C PHE A 94 0.46 1.37 18.24
N TYR A 95 -0.40 1.33 19.27
CA TYR A 95 0.06 1.52 20.65
C TYR A 95 0.77 0.29 21.22
N GLU A 96 0.44 -0.89 20.70
CA GLU A 96 0.98 -2.18 21.13
C GLU A 96 2.40 -2.41 20.56
N SER A 97 2.96 -3.61 20.78
CA SER A 97 4.31 -3.94 20.37
C SER A 97 4.49 -3.95 18.85
N LEU A 98 5.74 -3.77 18.39
CA LEU A 98 6.10 -3.90 16.97
C LEU A 98 5.69 -5.27 16.39
N GLN A 99 5.68 -6.33 17.20
CA GLN A 99 5.21 -7.65 16.78
C GLN A 99 3.72 -7.64 16.37
N ILE A 100 2.87 -6.90 17.05
CA ILE A 100 1.45 -6.77 16.69
C ILE A 100 1.30 -6.01 15.37
N LYS A 101 2.06 -4.93 15.20
CA LYS A 101 2.13 -4.18 13.94
C LYS A 101 2.56 -5.08 12.78
N ASP A 102 3.61 -5.87 12.98
CA ASP A 102 4.13 -6.78 11.95
C ASP A 102 3.11 -7.88 11.61
N ASN A 103 2.45 -8.47 12.62
CA ASN A 103 1.38 -9.44 12.41
C ASN A 103 0.22 -8.87 11.59
N PHE A 104 -0.17 -7.62 11.84
CA PHE A 104 -1.15 -6.92 11.01
C PHE A 104 -0.66 -6.79 9.56
N PHE A 105 0.55 -6.27 9.37
CA PHE A 105 1.16 -6.09 8.05
C PHE A 105 1.20 -7.40 7.25
N TYR A 106 1.67 -8.49 7.86
CA TYR A 106 1.70 -9.81 7.23
C TYR A 106 0.31 -10.35 6.92
N THR A 107 -0.67 -10.10 7.80
CA THR A 107 -2.06 -10.51 7.60
C THR A 107 -2.66 -9.84 6.37
N ILE A 108 -2.52 -8.50 6.26
CA ILE A 108 -3.03 -7.76 5.10
C ILE A 108 -2.30 -8.18 3.83
N GLY A 109 -0.95 -8.24 3.85
CA GLY A 109 -0.16 -8.66 2.69
C GLY A 109 -0.53 -10.06 2.18
N ARG A 110 -0.84 -11.00 3.09
CA ARG A 110 -1.34 -12.34 2.71
C ARG A 110 -2.71 -12.26 2.03
N ILE A 111 -3.61 -11.42 2.50
CA ILE A 111 -4.94 -11.24 1.91
C ILE A 111 -4.83 -10.60 0.51
N VAL A 112 -4.06 -9.51 0.37
CA VAL A 112 -3.84 -8.83 -0.91
C VAL A 112 -3.28 -9.79 -1.97
N ARG A 113 -2.22 -10.55 -1.63
CA ARG A 113 -1.65 -11.57 -2.53
C ARG A 113 -2.67 -12.65 -2.92
N LYS A 114 -3.49 -13.09 -1.97
CA LYS A 114 -4.57 -14.06 -2.24
C LYS A 114 -5.57 -13.49 -3.23
N LEU A 115 -6.04 -12.26 -3.04
CA LEU A 115 -7.01 -11.61 -3.94
C LEU A 115 -6.44 -11.41 -5.34
N ALA A 116 -5.20 -10.95 -5.47
CA ALA A 116 -4.52 -10.82 -6.75
C ALA A 116 -4.43 -12.17 -7.49
N SER A 117 -4.13 -13.26 -6.77
CA SER A 117 -4.08 -14.61 -7.36
C SER A 117 -5.44 -15.12 -7.86
N LEU A 118 -6.54 -14.69 -7.25
CA LEU A 118 -7.90 -15.06 -7.67
C LEU A 118 -8.35 -14.25 -8.88
N GLN A 119 -7.99 -12.97 -8.94
CA GLN A 119 -8.27 -12.13 -10.10
C GLN A 119 -7.59 -12.66 -11.36
N ASN A 120 -6.29 -12.98 -11.28
CA ASN A 120 -5.55 -13.54 -12.41
C ASN A 120 -6.16 -14.84 -12.96
N ARG A 121 -6.76 -15.68 -12.09
CA ARG A 121 -7.46 -16.89 -12.56
C ARG A 121 -8.75 -16.56 -13.31
N ASN A 122 -9.51 -15.58 -12.82
CA ASN A 122 -10.74 -15.16 -13.48
C ASN A 122 -10.44 -14.54 -14.85
N ASP A 123 -9.39 -13.72 -14.97
CA ASP A 123 -8.97 -13.12 -16.24
C ASP A 123 -8.55 -14.16 -17.28
N GLN A 124 -7.95 -15.28 -16.85
CA GLN A 124 -7.64 -16.40 -17.74
C GLN A 124 -8.86 -17.22 -18.16
N ILE A 125 -9.93 -17.25 -17.37
CA ILE A 125 -11.17 -17.98 -17.70
C ILE A 125 -12.04 -17.17 -18.68
N VAL A 126 -12.06 -15.84 -18.54
CA VAL A 126 -12.88 -14.95 -19.38
C VAL A 126 -12.28 -14.71 -20.78
N ASN A 127 -11.00 -15.04 -21.00
CA ASN A 127 -10.34 -15.00 -22.30
C ASN A 127 -10.02 -16.41 -22.85
N PRO A 128 -11.01 -17.19 -23.34
CA PRO A 128 -10.70 -18.35 -24.15
C PRO A 128 -10.17 -17.88 -25.51
N THR A 129 -8.88 -18.10 -25.74
CA THR A 129 -8.18 -18.18 -27.03
C THR A 129 -8.96 -17.70 -28.25
N ASN A 130 -8.64 -16.49 -28.72
CA ASN A 130 -8.63 -16.21 -30.15
C ASN A 130 -7.34 -15.47 -30.50
N SER A 131 -6.19 -16.15 -30.32
CA SER A 131 -4.94 -15.72 -30.96
C SER A 131 -4.98 -16.20 -32.41
N PRO A 132 -4.99 -15.31 -33.41
CA PRO A 132 -4.68 -15.70 -34.78
C PRO A 132 -3.25 -16.26 -34.78
N ARG A 133 -3.03 -17.42 -35.40
CA ARG A 133 -1.68 -17.89 -35.70
C ARG A 133 -0.94 -16.77 -36.44
N PRO A 134 0.34 -16.49 -36.15
CA PRO A 134 1.10 -15.57 -36.99
C PRO A 134 1.25 -16.23 -38.36
N ILE A 135 0.59 -15.67 -39.38
CA ILE A 135 0.95 -15.93 -40.77
C ILE A 135 2.36 -15.35 -40.92
N SER A 136 3.33 -16.21 -41.24
CA SER A 136 4.69 -15.81 -41.56
C SER A 136 4.67 -14.92 -42.81
N VAL A 137 4.70 -13.61 -42.61
CA VAL A 137 4.87 -12.61 -43.67
C VAL A 137 6.34 -12.63 -44.11
N PRO A 138 6.67 -12.66 -45.41
CA PRO A 138 8.04 -12.48 -45.87
C PRO A 138 8.61 -11.15 -45.37
N ARG A 139 9.81 -11.20 -44.78
CA ARG A 139 10.49 -10.06 -44.17
C ARG A 139 10.97 -9.10 -45.26
N GLU A 140 10.21 -8.03 -45.51
CA GLU A 140 10.76 -6.85 -46.18
C GLU A 140 11.73 -6.13 -45.24
N SER A 141 12.90 -5.78 -45.77
CA SER A 141 13.95 -5.05 -45.06
C SER A 141 13.44 -3.66 -44.64
N PRO A 142 13.70 -3.22 -43.40
CA PRO A 142 13.30 -1.88 -42.98
C PRO A 142 14.11 -0.80 -43.72
N PRO A 143 13.51 0.37 -44.02
CA PRO A 143 14.21 1.49 -44.63
C PRO A 143 15.27 2.05 -43.67
N SER A 144 16.36 2.56 -44.24
CA SER A 144 17.50 3.14 -43.55
C SER A 144 17.12 4.34 -42.67
N LEU A 145 17.70 4.40 -41.47
CA LEU A 145 17.57 5.51 -40.51
C LEU A 145 18.11 6.84 -41.08
N PRO A 146 17.52 7.99 -40.74
CA PRO A 146 18.09 9.30 -41.06
C PRO A 146 19.36 9.58 -40.22
N PRO A 147 20.27 10.46 -40.70
CA PRO A 147 21.53 10.74 -40.02
C PRO A 147 21.30 11.47 -38.67
N ALA A 148 22.09 11.09 -37.68
CA ALA A 148 22.03 11.63 -36.32
C ALA A 148 22.44 13.11 -36.25
N LEU A 149 21.72 13.88 -35.43
CA LEU A 149 22.09 15.25 -35.05
C LEU A 149 23.43 15.24 -34.26
N PRO A 150 24.26 16.29 -34.42
CA PRO A 150 25.57 16.35 -33.77
C PRO A 150 25.47 16.47 -32.26
N ARG A 151 26.32 15.72 -31.55
CA ARG A 151 26.43 15.73 -30.08
C ARG A 151 27.04 17.04 -29.61
N THR A 152 26.31 17.84 -28.86
CA THR A 152 26.87 18.96 -28.10
C THR A 152 27.31 18.44 -26.73
N ASN A 153 28.62 18.38 -26.51
CA ASN A 153 29.22 18.18 -25.19
C ASN A 153 29.02 19.44 -24.35
N SER A 154 28.23 19.37 -23.28
CA SER A 154 28.37 20.25 -22.12
C SER A 154 27.72 19.58 -20.90
N VAL A 155 28.55 19.10 -19.97
CA VAL A 155 28.13 18.69 -18.63
C VAL A 155 28.38 19.87 -17.70
N PRO A 156 27.38 20.33 -16.94
CA PRO A 156 27.63 20.94 -15.65
C PRO A 156 27.49 19.88 -14.57
N HIS A 157 28.62 19.58 -13.94
CA HIS A 157 28.73 18.87 -12.67
C HIS A 157 28.09 19.78 -11.60
N ASP A 158 27.15 19.26 -10.80
CA ASP A 158 26.97 19.60 -9.37
C ASP A 158 25.77 18.84 -8.75
N LEU A 159 26.07 17.72 -8.09
CA LEU A 159 25.27 17.16 -6.99
C LEU A 159 25.91 17.62 -5.67
N PRO A 160 25.14 18.10 -4.67
CA PRO A 160 25.70 18.34 -3.34
C PRO A 160 26.08 17.02 -2.67
N SER A 161 27.34 16.95 -2.24
CA SER A 161 27.95 15.83 -1.53
C SER A 161 27.36 15.66 -0.12
N THR A 162 27.25 14.40 0.30
CA THR A 162 26.98 13.96 1.67
C THR A 162 28.03 14.49 2.64
N ARG A 163 27.79 15.64 3.27
CA ARG A 163 28.54 16.08 4.46
C ARG A 163 27.76 17.07 5.32
N ASP A 164 26.70 16.59 5.98
CA ASP A 164 26.18 17.22 7.19
C ASP A 164 25.50 16.15 8.07
N LYS A 165 26.30 15.51 8.92
CA LYS A 165 25.81 14.86 10.14
C LYS A 165 26.18 15.79 11.30
N PRO A 166 25.25 16.23 12.14
CA PRO A 166 25.61 16.87 13.40
C PRO A 166 26.28 15.84 14.32
N GLN A 167 27.51 16.12 14.76
CA GLN A 167 28.17 15.38 15.85
C GLN A 167 27.56 15.79 17.20
N PRO A 168 27.32 14.86 18.13
CA PRO A 168 26.99 15.21 19.51
C PRO A 168 28.23 15.74 20.25
N ASN A 169 28.11 16.93 20.84
CA ASN A 169 29.11 17.52 21.74
C ASN A 169 29.33 16.61 22.96
N VAL A 170 30.59 16.24 23.21
CA VAL A 170 31.02 15.63 24.47
C VAL A 170 31.54 16.75 25.38
N PRO A 171 31.04 16.93 26.61
CA PRO A 171 31.59 17.90 27.55
C PRO A 171 32.92 17.38 28.15
N HIS A 172 33.96 18.20 28.08
CA HIS A 172 35.19 18.02 28.86
C HIS A 172 34.89 18.24 30.34
N SER A 173 35.19 17.25 31.17
CA SER A 173 35.30 17.43 32.62
C SER A 173 36.75 17.78 32.98
N LEU A 174 36.89 18.74 33.89
CA LEU A 174 38.13 19.14 34.57
C LEU A 174 38.68 17.99 35.44
#